data_AF-A0A835WKE2-F1
#
_entry.id   AF-A0A835WKE2-F1
#
_cell.length_a   1.000
_cell.length_b   1.000
_cell.length_c   1.000
_cell.angle_alpha   90.00
_cell.angle_beta   90.00
_cell.angle_gamma   90.00
#
_symmetry.space_group_name_H-M   'P 1'
#
loop_
_entity.id
_entity.type
_entity.pdbx_description
1 polymer ?
#
loop_
_entity_poly.entity_id
_entity_poly.type
_entity_poly.pdbx_seq_one_letter_code
_entity_poly.pdbx_strand_id
1 'polypeptide(L)'
;MGVDANPNVALINAIAAGKNAYDVYGILADGGFTASVDVVADLLNWVLDGEVKDNYEKACIVDFVIRHHGKNLMTLTWEMTKREAGDSNEVSVPLDEHPADWTAVLKLLRHEGSPVSWGNVDSLLRLGDKYDMPGVRNACASFLAAHRSHMSLAAELESPRNPLHAASLEERFLQQAGSSSAAPAARVHLALQAALAPLNLKGGMATVQDMRDWRQRAEPVVKRLTALQAHRRYSDIVAPGVQNKVTALLLVSLNTLMVPFTNDERVHDPWERKLVRWVKGAGRSIRYLAYGDEAPSRRAYR
;
A
#
# COMPACT_ATOMS: atom_id res chain seq x y z
N MET A 1 -16.10 -48.54 0.01
CA MET A 1 -14.92 -47.96 -0.66
C MET A 1 -15.46 -47.04 -1.74
N GLY A 2 -15.57 -45.74 -1.44
CA GLY A 2 -16.00 -44.74 -2.42
C GLY A 2 -14.81 -44.37 -3.29
N VAL A 3 -14.97 -44.44 -4.61
CA VAL A 3 -13.96 -43.93 -5.55
C VAL A 3 -13.96 -42.41 -5.39
N ASP A 4 -12.84 -41.82 -4.99
CA ASP A 4 -12.66 -40.37 -4.97
C ASP A 4 -12.81 -39.85 -6.40
N ALA A 5 -14.03 -39.44 -6.74
CA ALA A 5 -14.35 -38.95 -8.07
C ALA A 5 -13.60 -37.62 -8.26
N ASN A 6 -12.79 -37.56 -9.32
CA ASN A 6 -12.09 -36.34 -9.70
C ASN A 6 -13.12 -35.19 -9.83
N PRO A 7 -12.99 -34.09 -9.06
CA PRO A 7 -13.96 -33.01 -9.04
C PRO A 7 -14.14 -32.35 -10.42
N ASN A 8 -13.11 -32.37 -11.27
CA ASN A 8 -13.21 -31.88 -12.64
C ASN A 8 -14.12 -32.77 -13.50
N VAL A 9 -14.07 -34.09 -13.32
CA VAL A 9 -14.95 -35.03 -14.03
C VAL A 9 -16.38 -34.92 -13.52
N ALA A 10 -16.55 -34.72 -12.21
CA ALA A 10 -17.87 -34.47 -11.61
C ALA A 10 -18.50 -33.18 -12.15
N LEU A 11 -17.71 -32.11 -12.30
CA LEU A 11 -18.17 -30.84 -12.86
C LEU A 11 -18.56 -30.97 -14.33
N ILE A 12 -17.71 -31.58 -15.16
CA ILE A 12 -17.99 -31.78 -16.60
C ILE A 12 -19.26 -32.63 -16.78
N ASN A 13 -19.43 -33.69 -15.99
CA ASN A 13 -20.63 -34.52 -16.05
C ASN A 13 -21.87 -33.78 -15.54
N ALA A 14 -21.76 -32.89 -14.55
CA ALA A 14 -22.87 -32.08 -14.07
C ALA A 14 -23.33 -31.07 -15.14
N ILE A 15 -22.39 -30.44 -15.83
CA ILE A 15 -22.65 -29.53 -16.96
C ILE A 15 -23.29 -30.31 -18.11
N ALA A 16 -22.70 -31.42 -18.53
CA ALA A 16 -23.22 -32.24 -19.63
C ALA A 16 -24.61 -32.84 -19.34
N ALA A 17 -24.95 -33.03 -18.06
CA ALA A 17 -26.25 -33.49 -17.61
C ALA A 17 -27.29 -32.36 -17.46
N GLY A 18 -26.94 -31.11 -17.76
CA GLY A 18 -27.84 -29.95 -17.63
C GLY A 18 -28.26 -29.67 -16.18
N LYS A 19 -27.39 -29.98 -15.20
CA LYS A 19 -27.68 -29.69 -13.80
C LYS A 19 -27.76 -28.19 -13.55
N ASN A 20 -28.53 -27.80 -12.54
CA ASN A 20 -28.70 -26.40 -12.17
C ASN A 20 -27.41 -25.82 -11.57
N ALA A 21 -27.33 -24.48 -11.51
CA ALA A 21 -26.17 -23.76 -11.02
C ALA A 21 -25.81 -24.11 -9.56
N TYR A 22 -26.79 -24.45 -8.72
CA TYR A 22 -26.56 -24.84 -7.32
C TYR A 22 -25.80 -26.16 -7.20
N ASP A 23 -26.12 -27.15 -8.05
CA ASP A 23 -25.39 -28.42 -8.08
C ASP A 23 -23.94 -28.22 -8.55
N VAL A 24 -23.74 -27.34 -9.53
CA VAL A 24 -22.41 -26.96 -10.03
C VAL A 24 -21.62 -26.23 -8.94
N TYR A 25 -22.26 -25.30 -8.22
CA TYR A 25 -21.64 -24.56 -7.12
C TYR A 25 -21.26 -25.47 -5.95
N GLY A 26 -22.11 -26.44 -5.59
CA GLY A 26 -21.79 -27.42 -4.55
C GLY A 26 -20.53 -28.24 -4.89
N ILE A 27 -20.39 -28.67 -6.14
CA ILE A 27 -19.19 -29.39 -6.62
C ILE A 27 -17.94 -28.50 -6.54
N LEU A 28 -18.07 -27.23 -6.89
CA LEU A 28 -16.98 -26.24 -6.84
C LEU A 28 -16.60 -25.85 -5.40
N ALA A 29 -17.55 -25.80 -4.48
CA ALA A 29 -17.34 -25.42 -3.08
C ALA A 29 -16.73 -26.55 -2.24
N ASP A 30 -17.13 -27.81 -2.51
CA ASP A 30 -16.69 -28.97 -1.73
C ASP A 30 -15.39 -29.61 -2.26
N GLY A 31 -15.10 -29.44 -3.56
CA GLY A 31 -13.89 -29.96 -4.18
C GLY A 31 -12.83 -28.87 -4.28
N GLY A 32 -11.61 -29.11 -3.77
CA GLY A 32 -10.45 -28.24 -3.98
C GLY A 32 -10.13 -28.08 -5.46
N PHE A 33 -10.83 -27.16 -6.12
CA PHE A 33 -10.95 -27.09 -7.56
C PHE A 33 -9.66 -26.54 -8.18
N THR A 34 -8.91 -27.41 -8.85
CA THR A 34 -7.77 -27.05 -9.69
C THR A 34 -8.09 -27.46 -11.12
N ALA A 35 -8.79 -26.60 -11.84
CA ALA A 35 -9.08 -26.80 -13.26
C ALA A 35 -8.00 -26.25 -14.18
N SER A 36 -7.83 -26.87 -15.34
CA SER A 36 -7.08 -26.30 -16.46
C SER A 36 -7.82 -25.09 -17.04
N VAL A 37 -7.09 -24.24 -17.76
CA VAL A 37 -7.66 -23.04 -18.41
C VAL A 37 -8.80 -23.40 -19.37
N ASP A 38 -8.69 -24.52 -20.06
CA ASP A 38 -9.72 -24.98 -21.01
C ASP A 38 -11.04 -25.31 -20.30
N VAL A 39 -10.98 -25.97 -19.14
CA VAL A 39 -12.18 -26.30 -18.35
C VAL A 39 -12.84 -25.03 -17.79
N VAL A 40 -12.04 -24.03 -17.42
CA VAL A 40 -12.57 -22.72 -17.00
C VAL A 40 -13.22 -21.99 -18.17
N ALA A 41 -12.61 -22.06 -19.36
CA ALA A 41 -13.18 -21.45 -20.57
C ALA A 41 -14.50 -22.12 -20.97
N ASP A 42 -14.57 -23.46 -20.92
CA ASP A 42 -15.79 -24.21 -21.23
C ASP A 42 -16.90 -23.93 -20.21
N LEU A 43 -16.56 -23.83 -18.92
CA LEU A 43 -17.51 -23.44 -17.87
C LEU A 43 -18.05 -22.02 -18.10
N LEU A 44 -17.18 -21.08 -18.47
CA LEU A 44 -17.59 -19.71 -18.77
C LEU A 44 -18.46 -19.66 -20.03
N ASN A 45 -18.10 -20.38 -21.09
CA ASN A 45 -18.93 -20.47 -22.30
C ASN A 45 -20.30 -21.07 -21.98
N TRP A 46 -20.37 -22.13 -21.16
CA TRP A 46 -21.64 -22.73 -20.73
C TRP A 46 -22.53 -21.76 -19.94
N VAL A 47 -21.96 -20.99 -19.01
CA VAL A 47 -22.69 -19.95 -18.25
C VAL A 47 -23.19 -18.83 -19.17
N LEU A 48 -22.40 -18.46 -20.18
CA LEU A 48 -22.65 -17.32 -21.06
C LEU A 48 -23.61 -17.65 -22.22
N ASP A 49 -23.53 -18.84 -22.80
CA ASP A 49 -24.35 -19.28 -23.95
C ASP A 49 -25.84 -19.50 -23.61
N GLY A 50 -26.23 -19.20 -22.36
CA GLY A 50 -27.63 -18.99 -21.98
C GLY A 50 -28.34 -20.22 -21.41
N GLU A 51 -27.62 -21.29 -21.09
CA GLU A 51 -28.21 -22.43 -20.37
C GLU A 51 -28.54 -22.07 -18.91
N VAL A 52 -27.77 -21.19 -18.29
CA VAL A 52 -28.12 -20.56 -17.00
C VAL A 52 -29.04 -19.38 -17.27
N LYS A 53 -30.31 -19.49 -16.88
CA LYS A 53 -31.33 -18.47 -17.16
C LYS A 53 -31.36 -17.32 -16.15
N ASP A 54 -30.82 -17.51 -14.95
CA ASP A 54 -30.82 -16.52 -13.89
C ASP A 54 -29.51 -15.70 -13.89
N ASN A 55 -29.63 -14.39 -14.06
CA ASN A 55 -28.50 -13.46 -14.07
C ASN A 55 -27.77 -13.42 -12.72
N TYR A 56 -28.45 -13.69 -11.61
CA TYR A 56 -27.83 -13.79 -10.29
C TYR A 56 -26.92 -15.02 -10.19
N GLU A 57 -27.38 -16.16 -10.71
CA GLU A 57 -26.59 -17.39 -10.75
C GLU A 57 -25.35 -17.25 -11.65
N LYS A 58 -25.50 -16.60 -12.82
CA LYS A 58 -24.35 -16.27 -13.68
C LYS A 58 -23.30 -15.43 -12.93
N ALA A 59 -23.75 -14.39 -12.23
CA ALA A 59 -22.85 -13.50 -11.49
C ALA A 59 -22.09 -14.25 -10.37
N CYS A 60 -22.75 -15.16 -9.66
CA CYS A 60 -22.12 -15.97 -8.62
C CYS A 60 -21.07 -16.95 -9.18
N ILE A 61 -21.33 -17.57 -10.33
CA ILE A 61 -20.37 -18.50 -10.96
C ILE A 61 -19.15 -17.71 -11.50
N VAL A 62 -19.39 -16.56 -12.12
CA VAL A 62 -18.29 -15.69 -12.63
C VAL A 62 -17.45 -15.16 -11.47
N ASP A 63 -18.06 -14.67 -10.38
CA ASP A 63 -17.33 -14.21 -9.18
C ASP A 63 -16.52 -15.35 -8.54
N PHE A 64 -17.06 -16.57 -8.50
CA PHE A 64 -16.32 -17.75 -8.03
C PHE A 64 -15.10 -18.04 -8.91
N VAL A 65 -15.27 -18.06 -10.23
CA VAL A 65 -14.18 -18.29 -11.19
C VAL A 65 -13.12 -17.18 -11.11
N ILE A 66 -13.53 -15.92 -10.93
CA ILE A 66 -12.65 -14.78 -10.73
C ILE A 66 -11.82 -14.93 -9.45
N ARG A 67 -12.46 -15.26 -8.32
CA ARG A 67 -11.77 -15.43 -7.03
C ARG A 67 -10.77 -16.58 -7.05
N HIS A 68 -11.06 -17.67 -7.76
CA HIS A 68 -10.23 -18.87 -7.76
C HIS A 68 -9.20 -18.93 -8.90
N HIS A 69 -9.41 -18.23 -10.02
CA HIS A 69 -8.55 -18.28 -11.21
C HIS A 69 -8.06 -16.91 -11.71
N GLY A 70 -8.15 -15.86 -10.89
CA GLY A 70 -7.95 -14.44 -11.23
C GLY A 70 -6.65 -14.04 -11.95
N LYS A 71 -5.67 -14.93 -12.14
CA LYS A 71 -4.48 -14.65 -12.95
C LYS A 71 -4.74 -14.60 -14.47
N ASN A 72 -5.78 -15.26 -14.98
CA ASN A 72 -6.06 -15.33 -16.43
C ASN A 72 -7.26 -14.49 -16.90
N LEU A 73 -7.94 -13.79 -15.98
CA LEU A 73 -9.32 -13.38 -16.23
C LEU A 73 -9.52 -11.94 -16.71
N MET A 74 -8.53 -11.04 -16.61
CA MET A 74 -8.63 -9.69 -17.21
C MET A 74 -8.81 -9.72 -18.74
N THR A 75 -8.33 -10.76 -19.41
CA THR A 75 -8.58 -10.99 -20.85
C THR A 75 -10.02 -11.45 -21.09
N LEU A 76 -10.57 -12.25 -20.17
CA LEU A 76 -11.91 -12.82 -20.29
C LEU A 76 -13.01 -11.84 -19.89
N THR A 77 -12.86 -11.05 -18.82
CA THR A 77 -13.84 -9.99 -18.49
C THR A 77 -13.94 -8.94 -19.59
N TRP A 78 -12.83 -8.63 -20.27
CA TRP A 78 -12.83 -7.74 -21.45
C TRP A 78 -13.56 -8.35 -22.66
N GLU A 79 -13.45 -9.65 -22.91
CA GLU A 79 -14.21 -10.33 -23.97
C GLU A 79 -15.68 -10.59 -23.59
N MET A 80 -15.98 -10.75 -22.31
CA MET A 80 -17.32 -10.97 -21.77
C MET A 80 -18.22 -9.75 -21.96
N THR A 81 -17.74 -8.55 -21.64
CA THR A 81 -18.55 -7.35 -21.86
C THR A 81 -18.70 -7.00 -23.33
N LYS A 82 -17.80 -7.49 -24.18
CA LYS A 82 -17.86 -7.32 -25.64
C LYS A 82 -19.02 -8.09 -26.29
N ARG A 83 -19.50 -9.19 -25.68
CA ARG A 83 -20.51 -10.10 -26.27
C ARG A 83 -21.95 -9.84 -25.80
N GLU A 84 -22.15 -9.27 -24.61
CA GLU A 84 -23.51 -8.97 -24.10
C GLU A 84 -24.06 -7.61 -24.57
N ALA A 85 -23.19 -6.69 -25.02
CA ALA A 85 -23.60 -5.40 -25.55
C ALA A 85 -23.80 -5.48 -27.08
N GLY A 86 -25.04 -5.71 -27.50
CA GLY A 86 -25.45 -5.51 -28.90
C GLY A 86 -25.06 -4.10 -29.37
N ASP A 87 -24.22 -4.03 -30.40
CA ASP A 87 -23.72 -2.89 -31.22
C ASP A 87 -23.30 -1.56 -30.54
N SER A 88 -23.39 -1.42 -29.22
CA SER A 88 -22.98 -0.24 -28.46
C SER A 88 -22.16 -0.66 -27.24
N ASN A 89 -20.89 -0.95 -27.51
CA ASN A 89 -19.94 -1.65 -26.66
C ASN A 89 -19.08 -0.67 -25.83
N GLU A 90 -19.65 -0.03 -24.82
CA GLU A 90 -18.88 0.84 -23.92
C GLU A 90 -19.10 0.47 -22.46
N VAL A 91 -18.17 -0.32 -21.92
CA VAL A 91 -18.03 -0.51 -20.48
C VAL A 91 -17.35 0.71 -19.93
N SER A 92 -18.13 1.60 -19.33
CA SER A 92 -17.59 2.76 -18.66
C SER A 92 -16.96 2.31 -17.34
N VAL A 93 -15.66 2.02 -17.37
CA VAL A 93 -14.86 2.00 -16.14
C VAL A 93 -14.88 3.45 -15.62
N PRO A 94 -15.26 3.70 -14.36
CA PRO A 94 -15.29 5.06 -13.83
C PRO A 94 -13.94 5.74 -14.06
N LEU A 95 -13.96 6.75 -14.94
CA LEU A 95 -12.80 7.41 -15.57
C LEU A 95 -11.97 8.29 -14.63
N ASP A 96 -12.09 8.10 -13.32
CA ASP A 96 -11.31 8.85 -12.34
C ASP A 96 -9.82 8.49 -12.42
N GLU A 97 -9.47 7.44 -13.16
CA GLU A 97 -8.12 6.90 -13.31
C GLU A 97 -7.55 7.18 -14.71
N HIS A 98 -6.27 7.55 -14.75
CA HIS A 98 -5.62 7.93 -16.00
C HIS A 98 -5.45 6.72 -16.94
N PRO A 99 -5.81 6.80 -18.25
CA PRO A 99 -5.73 5.68 -19.19
C PRO A 99 -4.32 5.04 -19.31
N ALA A 100 -3.27 5.84 -19.11
CA ALA A 100 -1.90 5.35 -19.11
C ALA A 100 -1.59 4.38 -17.95
N ASP A 101 -2.24 4.56 -16.80
CA ASP A 101 -2.04 3.69 -15.63
C ASP A 101 -2.69 2.33 -15.88
N TRP A 102 -3.89 2.31 -16.46
CA TRP A 102 -4.54 1.06 -16.92
C TRP A 102 -3.71 0.32 -17.97
N THR A 103 -3.10 1.04 -18.91
CA THR A 103 -2.20 0.44 -19.90
C THR A 103 -1.00 -0.23 -19.20
N ALA A 104 -0.44 0.41 -18.17
CA ALA A 104 0.65 -0.17 -17.39
C ALA A 104 0.20 -1.38 -16.55
N VAL A 105 -0.99 -1.36 -15.97
CA VAL A 105 -1.60 -2.54 -15.31
C VAL A 105 -1.72 -3.70 -16.28
N LEU A 106 -2.30 -3.48 -17.47
CA LEU A 106 -2.47 -4.54 -18.47
C LEU A 106 -1.13 -5.14 -18.91
N LYS A 107 -0.10 -4.31 -19.11
CA LYS A 107 1.26 -4.78 -19.40
C LYS A 107 1.84 -5.62 -18.26
N LEU A 108 1.65 -5.22 -17.00
CA LEU A 108 2.10 -6.01 -15.84
C LEU A 108 1.43 -7.38 -15.78
N LEU A 109 0.11 -7.42 -16.02
CA LEU A 109 -0.68 -8.65 -15.99
C LEU A 109 -0.32 -9.60 -17.14
N ARG A 110 0.06 -9.06 -18.30
CA ARG A 110 0.56 -9.83 -19.45
C ARG A 110 2.05 -10.17 -19.36
N HIS A 111 2.73 -9.76 -18.30
CA HIS A 111 4.18 -9.89 -18.14
C HIS A 111 4.99 -9.22 -19.27
N GLU A 112 4.44 -8.16 -19.88
CA GLU A 112 5.07 -7.36 -20.94
C GLU A 112 6.00 -6.28 -20.34
N GLY A 113 7.05 -6.73 -19.66
CA GLY A 113 8.07 -5.85 -19.06
C GLY A 113 7.65 -5.19 -17.74
N SER A 114 8.38 -4.14 -17.34
CA SER A 114 8.14 -3.39 -16.10
C SER A 114 7.72 -1.95 -16.43
N PRO A 115 6.41 -1.68 -16.65
CA PRO A 115 5.89 -0.34 -16.93
C PRO A 115 5.80 0.56 -15.68
N VAL A 116 6.26 0.07 -14.52
CA VAL A 116 6.29 0.84 -13.28
C VAL A 116 7.40 1.89 -13.34
N SER A 117 7.06 3.12 -12.98
CA SER A 117 7.93 4.28 -12.95
C SER A 117 7.61 5.16 -11.74
N TRP A 118 8.48 6.14 -11.46
CA TRP A 118 8.22 7.11 -10.39
C TRP A 118 6.95 7.96 -10.61
N GLY A 119 6.51 8.14 -11.85
CA GLY A 119 5.36 8.96 -12.20
C GLY A 119 4.02 8.25 -12.05
N ASN A 120 4.00 6.91 -12.06
CA ASN A 120 2.75 6.12 -11.99
C ASN A 120 2.70 5.13 -10.81
N VAL A 121 3.78 4.94 -10.03
CA VAL A 121 3.79 3.95 -8.94
C VAL A 121 2.71 4.19 -7.87
N ASP A 122 2.36 5.44 -7.55
CA ASP A 122 1.25 5.74 -6.63
C ASP A 122 -0.10 5.32 -7.23
N SER A 123 -0.41 5.77 -8.45
CA SER A 123 -1.63 5.37 -9.16
C SER A 123 -1.76 3.86 -9.31
N LEU A 124 -0.68 3.18 -9.69
CA LEU A 124 -0.66 1.72 -9.85
C LEU A 124 -0.88 0.99 -8.53
N LEU A 125 -0.36 1.50 -7.41
CA LEU A 125 -0.64 0.93 -6.09
C LEU A 125 -2.11 1.10 -5.70
N ARG A 126 -2.70 2.28 -5.96
CA ARG A 126 -4.12 2.53 -5.72
C ARG A 126 -5.02 1.62 -6.56
N LEU A 127 -4.70 1.45 -7.84
CA LEU A 127 -5.36 0.50 -8.74
C LEU A 127 -5.21 -0.93 -8.21
N GLY A 128 -3.99 -1.29 -7.85
CA GLY A 128 -3.67 -2.60 -7.30
C GLY A 128 -4.43 -2.92 -6.01
N ASP A 129 -4.67 -1.92 -5.18
CA ASP A 129 -5.47 -2.05 -3.95
C ASP A 129 -6.98 -2.11 -4.25
N LYS A 130 -7.49 -1.12 -5.00
CA LYS A 130 -8.92 -0.96 -5.32
C LYS A 130 -9.53 -2.18 -6.02
N TYR A 131 -8.79 -2.82 -6.94
CA TYR A 131 -9.26 -3.98 -7.70
C TYR A 131 -8.65 -5.30 -7.23
N ASP A 132 -8.05 -5.31 -6.04
CA ASP A 132 -7.34 -6.45 -5.44
C ASP A 132 -6.39 -7.20 -6.39
N MET A 133 -5.46 -6.48 -7.01
CA MET A 133 -4.46 -7.03 -7.94
C MET A 133 -3.09 -7.19 -7.25
N PRO A 134 -2.82 -8.30 -6.54
CA PRO A 134 -1.55 -8.50 -5.82
C PRO A 134 -0.33 -8.50 -6.75
N GLY A 135 -0.48 -8.91 -8.02
CA GLY A 135 0.58 -8.85 -9.02
C GLY A 135 1.08 -7.42 -9.27
N VAL A 136 0.15 -6.46 -9.39
CA VAL A 136 0.47 -5.05 -9.58
C VAL A 136 1.12 -4.47 -8.32
N ARG A 137 0.56 -4.76 -7.13
CA ARG A 137 1.12 -4.32 -5.85
C ARG A 137 2.55 -4.83 -5.65
N ASN A 138 2.81 -6.10 -5.95
CA ASN A 138 4.13 -6.71 -5.83
C ASN A 138 5.15 -6.12 -6.83
N ALA A 139 4.72 -5.82 -8.06
CA ALA A 139 5.58 -5.16 -9.04
C ALA A 139 5.97 -3.74 -8.58
N CYS A 140 5.01 -2.97 -8.04
CA CYS A 140 5.26 -1.65 -7.48
C CYS A 140 6.18 -1.71 -6.26
N ALA A 141 5.95 -2.65 -5.34
CA ALA A 141 6.82 -2.87 -4.19
C ALA A 141 8.26 -3.20 -4.62
N SER A 142 8.40 -4.07 -5.63
CA SER A 142 9.70 -4.45 -6.20
C SER A 142 10.41 -3.25 -6.84
N PHE A 143 9.67 -2.41 -7.57
CA PHE A 143 10.20 -1.18 -8.14
C PHE A 143 10.72 -0.22 -7.06
N LEU A 144 9.93 0.07 -6.01
CA LEU A 144 10.36 0.93 -4.91
C LEU A 144 11.59 0.37 -4.20
N ALA A 145 11.61 -0.95 -3.97
CA ALA A 145 12.73 -1.64 -3.33
C ALA A 145 14.01 -1.66 -4.18
N ALA A 146 13.90 -1.68 -5.51
CA ALA A 146 15.04 -1.65 -6.42
C ALA A 146 15.68 -0.26 -6.52
N HIS A 147 14.89 0.81 -6.38
CA HIS A 147 15.35 2.18 -6.59
C HIS A 147 15.57 2.98 -5.30
N ARG A 148 15.93 2.30 -4.20
CA ARG A 148 16.18 2.94 -2.89
C ARG A 148 17.27 3.99 -2.92
N SER A 149 18.30 3.80 -3.74
CA SER A 149 19.40 4.76 -3.93
C SER A 149 18.93 6.09 -4.54
N HIS A 150 17.77 6.11 -5.20
CA HIS A 150 17.20 7.32 -5.80
C HIS A 150 16.22 8.04 -4.85
N MET A 151 15.96 7.49 -3.67
CA MET A 151 15.12 8.12 -2.67
C MET A 151 15.90 9.17 -1.87
N SER A 152 15.30 10.32 -1.63
CA SER A 152 15.92 11.40 -0.88
C SER A 152 14.88 12.23 -0.13
N LEU A 153 15.21 12.64 1.10
CA LEU A 153 14.39 13.60 1.84
C LEU A 153 14.33 14.97 1.14
N ALA A 154 15.27 15.26 0.23
CA ALA A 154 15.27 16.49 -0.58
C ALA A 154 14.19 16.48 -1.68
N ALA A 155 13.64 15.31 -2.04
CA ALA A 155 12.51 15.24 -2.95
C ALA A 155 11.26 15.89 -2.35
N GLU A 156 10.36 16.36 -3.22
CA GLU A 156 9.04 16.87 -2.83
C GLU A 156 8.25 15.82 -2.07
N LEU A 157 7.45 16.23 -1.09
CA LEU A 157 6.71 15.31 -0.24
C LEU A 157 5.73 14.45 -1.04
N GLU A 158 5.11 15.02 -2.09
CA GLU A 158 4.18 14.33 -2.98
C GLU A 158 4.86 13.34 -3.93
N SER A 159 6.18 13.41 -4.08
CA SER A 159 6.90 12.45 -4.92
C SER A 159 7.12 11.12 -4.20
N PRO A 160 6.88 9.97 -4.84
CA PRO A 160 7.26 8.66 -4.27
C PRO A 160 8.78 8.50 -4.10
N ARG A 161 9.60 9.41 -4.63
CA ARG A 161 11.04 9.49 -4.33
C ARG A 161 11.33 9.99 -2.92
N ASN A 162 10.37 10.63 -2.26
CA ASN A 162 10.51 10.98 -0.87
C ASN A 162 10.32 9.73 -0.01
N PRO A 163 11.28 9.34 0.84
CA PRO A 163 11.20 8.10 1.62
C PRO A 163 10.02 8.09 2.60
N LEU A 164 9.53 9.25 3.04
CA LEU A 164 8.32 9.33 3.87
C LEU A 164 7.08 8.90 3.07
N HIS A 165 6.96 9.38 1.83
CA HIS A 165 5.85 9.03 0.96
C HIS A 165 5.95 7.57 0.53
N ALA A 166 7.13 7.08 0.12
CA ALA A 166 7.33 5.68 -0.23
C ALA A 166 6.94 4.72 0.91
N ALA A 167 7.38 5.00 2.14
CA ALA A 167 7.01 4.20 3.31
C ALA A 167 5.51 4.29 3.63
N SER A 168 4.86 5.40 3.27
CA SER A 168 3.42 5.57 3.47
C SER A 168 2.60 4.82 2.43
N LEU A 169 3.08 4.75 1.19
CA LEU A 169 2.51 3.89 0.15
C LEU A 169 2.62 2.40 0.55
N GLU A 170 3.75 2.01 1.13
CA GLU A 170 3.96 0.67 1.67
C GLU A 170 2.97 0.35 2.81
N GLU A 171 2.82 1.24 3.78
CA GLU A 171 1.90 1.08 4.91
C GLU A 171 0.44 0.93 4.44
N ARG A 172 0.00 1.75 3.47
CA ARG A 172 -1.39 1.76 3.00
C ARG A 172 -1.73 0.54 2.16
N PHE A 173 -0.89 0.23 1.18
CA PHE A 173 -1.27 -0.69 0.10
C PHE A 173 -0.58 -2.05 0.17
N LEU A 174 0.54 -2.18 0.90
CA LEU A 174 1.33 -3.41 0.90
C LEU A 174 1.17 -4.24 2.19
N GLN A 175 0.68 -3.66 3.28
CA GLN A 175 0.51 -4.37 4.56
C GLN A 175 -0.82 -5.14 4.67
N GLN A 176 -1.84 -4.78 3.88
CA GLN A 176 -3.17 -5.39 3.98
C GLN A 176 -3.29 -6.74 3.28
N ALA A 177 -2.40 -7.05 2.35
CA ALA A 177 -2.37 -8.35 1.72
C ALA A 177 -1.77 -9.35 2.73
N GLY A 178 -2.62 -10.13 3.41
CA GLY A 178 -2.24 -11.23 4.31
C GLY A 178 -1.37 -12.34 3.69
N SER A 179 -0.83 -12.10 2.50
CA SER A 179 0.26 -12.82 1.88
C SER A 179 1.54 -12.69 2.70
N SER A 180 1.99 -13.83 3.21
CA SER A 180 3.20 -14.12 3.99
C SER A 180 4.54 -13.69 3.37
N SER A 181 4.53 -12.99 2.23
CA SER A 181 5.74 -12.45 1.58
C SER A 181 6.09 -11.06 2.12
N ALA A 182 6.60 -11.00 3.36
CA ALA A 182 7.07 -9.77 4.01
C ALA A 182 8.32 -9.12 3.37
N ALA A 183 8.94 -9.76 2.38
CA ALA A 183 10.26 -9.38 1.86
C ALA A 183 10.33 -8.01 1.14
N PRO A 184 9.36 -7.60 0.31
CA PRO A 184 9.44 -6.31 -0.39
C PRO A 184 9.16 -5.12 0.53
N ALA A 185 8.20 -5.24 1.44
CA ALA A 185 7.83 -4.23 2.43
C ALA A 185 9.05 -3.85 3.30
N ALA A 186 9.74 -4.85 3.85
CA ALA A 186 10.95 -4.64 4.65
C ALA A 186 12.02 -3.76 3.95
N ARG A 187 12.05 -3.73 2.62
CA ARG A 187 13.05 -2.97 1.87
C ARG A 187 12.78 -1.48 1.84
N VAL A 188 11.54 -1.02 1.66
CA VAL A 188 11.23 0.42 1.66
C VAL A 188 11.44 1.00 3.06
N HIS A 189 11.10 0.23 4.10
CA HIS A 189 11.45 0.59 5.48
C HIS A 189 12.96 0.83 5.70
N LEU A 190 13.84 0.06 5.04
CA LEU A 190 15.29 0.29 5.09
C LEU A 190 15.71 1.62 4.44
N ALA A 191 15.04 2.07 3.37
CA ALA A 191 15.32 3.37 2.76
C ALA A 191 14.93 4.52 3.70
N LEU A 192 13.78 4.40 4.37
CA LEU A 192 13.37 5.33 5.43
C LEU A 192 14.39 5.32 6.57
N GLN A 193 14.82 4.14 7.03
CA GLN A 193 15.80 4.02 8.11
C GLN A 193 17.15 4.63 7.71
N ALA A 194 17.60 4.44 6.47
CA ALA A 194 18.82 5.05 5.96
C ALA A 194 18.70 6.58 5.90
N ALA A 195 17.57 7.10 5.44
CA ALA A 195 17.31 8.54 5.40
C ALA A 195 17.26 9.18 6.80
N LEU A 196 16.80 8.42 7.80
CA LEU A 196 16.73 8.85 9.20
C LEU A 196 17.96 8.43 10.02
N ALA A 197 18.94 7.76 9.43
CA ALA A 197 20.13 7.27 10.11
C ALA A 197 20.93 8.37 10.84
N PRO A 198 21.03 9.62 10.32
CA PRO A 198 21.70 10.70 11.04
C PRO A 198 21.05 11.06 12.40
N LEU A 199 19.78 10.72 12.61
CA LEU A 199 19.08 10.91 13.88
C LEU A 199 19.30 9.74 14.85
N ASN A 200 19.76 8.59 14.35
CA ASN A 200 19.88 7.38 15.14
C ASN A 200 21.23 7.33 15.89
N LEU A 201 21.14 7.39 17.21
CA LEU A 201 22.28 7.40 18.12
C LEU A 201 22.61 5.96 18.56
N LYS A 202 23.22 5.17 17.68
CA LYS A 202 23.54 3.76 18.00
C LYS A 202 24.79 3.55 18.87
N GLY A 203 25.51 4.60 19.25
CA GLY A 203 26.85 4.46 19.86
C GLY A 203 27.04 5.00 21.28
N GLY A 204 26.07 5.67 21.88
CA GLY A 204 26.34 6.57 23.00
C GLY A 204 27.22 7.77 22.56
N MET A 205 26.96 8.95 23.08
CA MET A 205 27.82 10.12 22.83
C MET A 205 28.79 10.22 23.99
N ALA A 206 29.95 9.58 23.88
CA ALA A 206 30.93 9.50 24.96
C ALA A 206 31.70 10.83 25.12
N THR A 207 31.86 11.59 24.04
CA THR A 207 32.62 12.84 24.02
C THR A 207 31.82 14.02 23.47
N VAL A 208 32.26 15.23 23.82
CA VAL A 208 31.72 16.49 23.25
C VAL A 208 31.89 16.53 21.73
N GLN A 209 32.97 15.92 21.21
CA GLN A 209 33.21 15.86 19.77
C GLN A 209 32.20 14.95 19.07
N ASP A 210 31.85 13.79 19.65
CA ASP A 210 30.80 12.90 19.13
C ASP A 210 29.46 13.64 19.02
N MET A 211 29.14 14.44 20.03
CA MET A 211 27.92 15.26 20.02
C MET A 211 27.95 16.34 18.95
N ARG A 212 29.09 17.00 18.74
CA ARG A 212 29.26 17.99 17.67
C ARG A 212 29.11 17.36 16.29
N ASP A 213 29.75 16.22 16.06
CA ASP A 213 29.70 15.50 14.78
C ASP A 213 28.30 14.95 14.51
N TRP A 214 27.64 14.40 15.52
CA TRP A 214 26.25 14.00 15.42
C TRP A 214 25.35 15.18 15.07
N ARG A 215 25.50 16.32 15.77
CA ARG A 215 24.70 17.52 15.53
C ARG A 215 24.86 18.02 14.09
N GLN A 216 26.09 18.07 13.59
CA GLN A 216 26.36 18.49 12.21
C GLN A 216 25.64 17.60 11.18
N ARG A 217 25.53 16.29 11.44
CA ARG A 217 24.79 15.35 10.58
C ARG A 217 23.27 15.41 10.77
N ALA A 218 22.81 15.58 12.01
CA ALA A 218 21.40 15.55 12.37
C ALA A 218 20.66 16.85 12.00
N GLU A 219 21.32 18.00 12.15
CA GLU A 219 20.74 19.32 11.90
C GLU A 219 20.07 19.47 10.52
N PRO A 220 20.71 19.12 9.37
CA PRO A 220 20.07 19.24 8.07
C PRO A 220 18.84 18.32 7.95
N VAL A 221 18.87 17.13 8.55
CA VAL A 221 17.75 16.19 8.55
C VAL A 221 16.59 16.74 9.37
N VAL A 222 16.84 17.25 10.59
CA VAL A 222 15.80 17.86 11.44
C VAL A 222 15.17 19.07 10.75
N LYS A 223 15.99 19.95 10.16
CA LYS A 223 15.50 21.09 9.38
C LYS A 223 14.60 20.64 8.23
N ARG A 224 15.02 19.61 7.49
CA ARG A 224 14.24 19.09 6.36
C ARG A 224 12.94 18.43 6.81
N LEU A 225 12.97 17.60 7.85
CA LEU A 225 11.77 16.99 8.42
C LEU A 225 10.79 18.04 8.94
N THR A 226 11.27 19.09 9.59
CA THR A 226 10.44 20.21 10.04
C THR A 226 9.76 20.91 8.86
N ALA A 227 10.50 21.16 7.78
CA ALA A 227 9.94 21.74 6.56
C ALA A 227 8.89 20.84 5.91
N LEU A 228 9.12 19.52 5.87
CA LEU A 228 8.15 18.55 5.34
C LEU A 228 6.90 18.45 6.22
N GLN A 229 7.04 18.48 7.56
CA GLN A 229 5.91 18.48 8.50
C GLN A 229 5.06 19.75 8.41
N ALA A 230 5.65 20.88 8.00
CA ALA A 230 4.92 22.12 7.75
C ALA A 230 4.11 22.09 6.44
N HIS A 231 4.25 21.05 5.61
CA HIS A 231 3.50 20.92 4.38
C HIS A 231 2.01 20.71 4.67
N ARG A 232 1.11 21.47 4.00
CA ARG A 232 -0.34 21.45 4.26
C ARG A 232 -0.97 20.06 4.17
N ARG A 233 -0.47 19.22 3.26
CA ARG A 233 -0.96 17.86 3.01
C ARG A 233 -0.13 16.78 3.71
N TYR A 234 0.67 17.13 4.70
CA TYR A 234 1.55 16.15 5.36
C TYR A 234 0.78 14.98 5.96
N SER A 235 -0.34 15.26 6.64
CA SER A 235 -1.22 14.23 7.21
C SER A 235 -1.83 13.32 6.15
N ASP A 236 -2.11 13.85 4.96
CA ASP A 236 -2.82 13.14 3.89
C ASP A 236 -1.86 12.25 3.09
N ILE A 237 -0.60 12.67 2.98
CA ILE A 237 0.44 11.96 2.23
C ILE A 237 1.16 10.94 3.11
N VAL A 238 1.53 11.34 4.33
CA VAL A 238 2.32 10.50 5.24
C VAL A 238 1.39 9.65 6.09
N ALA A 239 1.53 8.33 6.04
CA ALA A 239 0.69 7.42 6.80
C ALA A 239 0.97 7.54 8.32
N PRO A 240 -0.04 7.33 9.20
CA PRO A 240 0.11 7.52 10.64
C PRO A 240 1.27 6.74 11.27
N GLY A 241 1.51 5.50 10.83
CA GLY A 241 2.63 4.70 11.33
C GLY A 241 4.00 5.33 11.00
N VAL A 242 4.15 5.89 9.79
CA VAL A 242 5.34 6.66 9.39
C VAL A 242 5.47 7.95 10.22
N GLN A 243 4.39 8.69 10.43
CA GLN A 243 4.40 9.92 11.25
C GLN A 243 4.85 9.63 12.69
N ASN A 244 4.34 8.55 13.28
CA ASN A 244 4.70 8.10 14.63
C ASN A 244 6.18 7.74 14.71
N LYS A 245 6.71 7.01 13.72
CA LYS A 245 8.14 6.67 13.63
C LYS A 245 9.03 7.91 13.56
N VAL A 246 8.68 8.88 12.71
CA VAL A 246 9.42 10.16 12.58
C VAL A 246 9.40 10.92 13.91
N THR A 247 8.22 11.03 14.53
CA THR A 247 8.04 11.75 15.80
C THR A 247 8.82 11.09 16.94
N ALA A 248 8.76 9.76 17.06
CA ALA A 248 9.52 9.02 18.06
C ALA A 248 11.03 9.23 17.90
N LEU A 249 11.55 9.20 16.67
CA LEU A 249 12.97 9.45 16.42
C LEU A 249 13.39 10.88 16.76
N LEU A 250 12.54 11.88 16.47
CA LEU A 250 12.79 13.27 16.84
C LEU A 250 12.80 13.44 18.37
N LEU A 251 11.89 12.78 19.09
CA LEU A 251 11.84 12.82 20.56
C LEU A 251 13.05 12.12 21.19
N VAL A 252 13.48 10.97 20.67
CA VAL A 252 14.70 10.28 21.13
C VAL A 252 15.94 11.14 20.88
N SER A 253 16.03 11.75 19.70
CA SER A 253 17.13 12.68 19.36
C SER A 253 17.18 13.85 20.33
N LEU A 254 16.01 14.38 20.70
CA LEU A 254 15.91 15.46 21.66
C LEU A 254 16.31 15.05 23.07
N ASN A 255 15.78 13.93 23.54
CA ASN A 255 16.09 13.44 24.88
C ASN A 255 17.61 13.27 25.04
N THR A 256 18.27 12.75 24.01
CA THR A 256 19.73 12.58 24.03
C THR A 256 20.47 13.91 24.01
N LEU A 257 19.94 14.92 23.32
CA LEU A 257 20.47 16.27 23.40
C LEU A 257 20.33 16.86 24.81
N MET A 258 19.27 16.55 25.55
CA MET A 258 19.03 17.14 26.86
C MET A 258 19.84 16.50 28.01
N VAL A 259 20.21 15.22 27.92
CA VAL A 259 20.88 14.47 29.00
C VAL A 259 22.21 15.08 29.49
N PRO A 260 23.15 15.54 28.64
CA PRO A 260 24.42 16.09 29.15
C PRO A 260 24.27 17.47 29.81
N PHE A 261 23.17 18.19 29.59
CA PHE A 261 22.99 19.54 30.14
C PHE A 261 22.43 19.57 31.56
N THR A 262 21.97 18.45 32.10
CA THR A 262 21.52 18.39 33.50
C THR A 262 22.66 18.38 34.50
N ASN A 263 23.91 18.20 34.04
CA ASN A 263 25.08 18.05 34.91
C ASN A 263 26.07 19.23 34.84
N ASP A 264 25.89 20.21 33.93
CA ASP A 264 26.81 21.33 33.77
C ASP A 264 26.04 22.65 33.54
N GLU A 265 25.95 23.50 34.57
CA GLU A 265 25.08 24.69 34.67
C GLU A 265 25.43 25.86 33.72
N ARG A 266 26.34 25.68 32.75
CA ARG A 266 26.80 26.77 31.88
C ARG A 266 26.37 26.60 30.43
N VAL A 267 25.06 26.59 30.21
CA VAL A 267 24.46 26.64 28.87
C VAL A 267 24.40 28.08 28.35
N HIS A 268 25.27 28.42 27.40
CA HIS A 268 25.27 29.75 26.73
C HIS A 268 24.85 29.72 25.26
N ASP A 269 24.62 28.57 24.64
CA ASP A 269 24.52 28.50 23.17
C ASP A 269 23.09 28.84 22.63
N PRO A 270 22.93 29.87 21.77
CA PRO A 270 21.61 30.34 21.30
C PRO A 270 20.73 29.31 20.57
N TRP A 271 21.28 28.24 20.00
CA TRP A 271 20.50 27.23 19.31
C TRP A 271 19.72 26.32 20.27
N GLU A 272 20.22 26.10 21.49
CA GLU A 272 19.53 25.28 22.51
C GLU A 272 18.20 25.91 22.90
N ARG A 273 18.18 27.24 23.03
CA ARG A 273 16.95 28.01 23.25
C ARG A 273 15.96 27.85 22.09
N LYS A 274 16.43 27.76 20.85
CA LYS A 274 15.57 27.54 19.67
C LYS A 274 15.04 26.11 19.62
N LEU A 275 15.87 25.12 19.95
CA LEU A 275 15.49 23.71 19.98
C LEU A 275 14.44 23.43 21.06
N VAL A 276 14.67 23.89 22.29
CA VAL A 276 13.69 23.78 23.39
C VAL A 276 12.38 24.47 23.03
N ARG A 277 12.43 25.62 22.36
CA ARG A 277 11.22 26.33 21.89
C ARG A 277 10.47 25.54 20.81
N TRP A 278 11.21 24.93 19.87
CA TRP A 278 10.63 24.07 18.83
C TRP A 278 9.94 22.85 19.44
N VAL A 279 10.57 22.18 20.41
CA VAL A 279 9.98 21.04 21.13
C VAL A 279 8.74 21.44 21.89
N LYS A 280 8.77 22.56 22.61
CA LYS A 280 7.58 23.07 23.31
C LYS A 280 6.46 23.42 22.32
N GLY A 281 6.79 23.75 21.07
CA GLY A 281 5.83 23.87 19.97
C GLY A 281 5.28 22.52 19.51
N ALA A 282 6.17 21.61 19.10
CA ALA A 282 5.83 20.29 18.58
C ALA A 282 5.10 19.41 19.60
N GLY A 283 5.55 19.42 20.86
CA GLY A 283 4.91 18.69 21.96
C GLY A 283 3.51 19.18 22.30
N ARG A 284 3.17 20.45 21.98
CA ARG A 284 1.78 20.92 22.06
C ARG A 284 0.93 20.29 20.96
N SER A 285 1.40 20.27 19.71
CA SER A 285 0.71 19.56 18.61
C SER A 285 0.56 18.06 18.84
N ILE A 286 1.54 17.39 19.44
CA ILE A 286 1.45 15.95 19.73
C ILE A 286 0.38 15.65 20.79
N ARG A 287 0.19 16.51 21.81
CA ARG A 287 -0.92 16.36 22.75
C ARG A 287 -2.28 16.52 22.08
N TYR A 288 -2.41 17.41 21.11
CA TYR A 288 -3.67 17.55 20.34
C TYR A 288 -3.98 16.33 19.47
N LEU A 289 -2.96 15.58 19.02
CA LEU A 289 -3.16 14.36 18.23
C LEU A 289 -3.36 13.10 19.09
N ALA A 290 -2.76 13.05 20.28
CA ALA A 290 -2.90 11.92 21.21
C ALA A 290 -4.20 11.96 22.02
N TYR A 291 -4.73 13.15 22.29
CA TYR A 291 -6.05 13.35 22.89
C TYR A 291 -7.00 13.81 21.80
N GLY A 292 -7.62 12.85 21.10
CA GLY A 292 -8.56 13.12 20.02
C GLY A 292 -9.60 14.16 20.43
N ASP A 293 -9.59 15.28 19.71
CA ASP A 293 -10.65 16.28 19.48
C ASP A 293 -11.75 16.50 20.53
N GLU A 294 -11.41 16.51 21.83
CA GLU A 294 -12.19 17.26 22.82
C GLU A 294 -11.53 18.62 23.03
N ALA A 295 -11.69 19.50 22.04
CA ALA A 295 -11.54 20.92 22.30
C ALA A 295 -12.48 21.27 23.47
N PRO A 296 -12.00 21.91 24.56
CA PRO A 296 -12.87 22.30 25.66
C PRO A 296 -13.95 23.21 25.11
N SER A 297 -15.18 22.69 25.11
CA SER A 297 -16.38 23.41 24.72
C SER A 297 -16.40 24.72 25.50
N ARG A 298 -16.12 25.84 24.81
CA ARG A 298 -16.41 27.18 25.31
C ARG A 298 -17.93 27.32 25.39
N ARG A 299 -18.55 26.72 26.40
CA ARG A 299 -19.93 26.98 26.78
C ARG A 299 -19.98 27.73 28.10
N ALA A 300 -20.52 28.94 27.97
CA ALA A 300 -21.30 29.70 28.96
C ALA A 300 -20.55 30.28 30.17
N TYR A 301 -19.95 31.47 29.96
CA TYR A 301 -20.23 32.57 30.88
C TYR A 301 -21.48 33.29 30.36
N ARG A 302 -22.61 33.07 31.04
CA ARG A 302 -23.65 34.08 31.24
C ARG A 302 -23.69 34.34 32.74
#